data_AF-A0A284SA55-F1
#
_entry.id   AF-A0A284SA55-F1
#
_cell.length_a   1.000
_cell.length_b   1.000
_cell.length_c   1.000
_cell.angle_alpha   90.00
_cell.angle_beta   90.00
_cell.angle_gamma   90.00
#
_symmetry.space_group_name_H-M   'P 1'
#
loop_
_entity.id
_entity.type
_entity.pdbx_description
1 polymer ?
#
loop_
_entity_poly.entity_id
_entity_poly.type
_entity_poly.pdbx_seq_one_letter_code
_entity_poly.pdbx_strand_id
1 'polypeptide(L)'
;MARVKHLAADAISLEFQQIAEQIRMLEEFEVYLAEELGISAEDIGSVRILLEVKNKALQDADYSLSLGRLRKLHHLRLQYSRAQRNLPVDLEICLSPLGAPHRVDASRFWAVLIGIDEYASYPLRGCVSDVRLMEKYLTEDLGVPSNRIQLLLGSKENLSLEDPTYPSRAHIVGTLLSLITNSNIARGDNIIVYYSEHGSYYPYHAEEDDEPEYIETLCPIDRDTPGEDGKPVPDISDRELNTILSLISQAKGHCITVILDCCHSSSVSRGLPEPGARTFPPMIRATLEDMLVAGEKDLMHCPGFRSILAKDWHPDMNSHVVLAVCRDYEYAKAKKVNREDGTAGYIGIFTDSLVRALRSGHWRKETTYVDLLNCLDKTSYQTPVVAGKRKRARLWYQE
;
A
#
# COMPACT_ATOMS: atom_id res chain seq x y z
N MET A 1 -13.21 -34.26 24.80
CA MET A 1 -12.98 -33.36 23.65
C MET A 1 -13.54 -31.94 23.85
N ALA A 2 -14.79 -31.74 24.30
CA ALA A 2 -15.35 -30.39 24.52
C ALA A 2 -14.62 -29.56 25.60
N ARG A 3 -14.20 -30.18 26.70
CA ARG A 3 -13.47 -29.52 27.80
C ARG A 3 -12.07 -29.04 27.42
N VAL A 4 -11.42 -29.72 26.48
CA VAL A 4 -10.09 -29.35 25.95
C VAL A 4 -10.19 -28.18 24.98
N LYS A 5 -11.27 -28.11 24.18
CA LYS A 5 -11.55 -26.97 23.31
C LYS A 5 -11.87 -25.69 24.10
N HIS A 6 -12.57 -25.81 25.23
CA HIS A 6 -12.89 -24.67 26.09
C HIS A 6 -11.65 -24.11 26.80
N LEU A 7 -10.82 -24.99 27.38
CA LEU A 7 -9.56 -24.58 28.01
C LEU A 7 -8.56 -23.97 27.00
N ALA A 8 -8.54 -24.44 25.75
CA ALA A 8 -7.74 -23.85 24.68
C ALA A 8 -8.25 -22.45 24.29
N ALA A 9 -9.58 -22.26 24.22
CA ALA A 9 -10.17 -20.95 23.93
C ALA A 9 -9.92 -19.93 25.07
N ASP A 10 -10.01 -20.38 26.33
CA ASP A 10 -9.74 -19.55 27.51
C ASP A 10 -8.25 -19.17 27.63
N ALA A 11 -7.34 -20.09 27.28
CA ALA A 11 -5.90 -19.82 27.23
C ALA A 11 -5.52 -18.83 26.12
N ILE A 12 -6.10 -18.98 24.92
CA ILE A 12 -5.93 -18.04 23.80
C ILE A 12 -6.45 -16.64 24.19
N SER A 13 -7.57 -16.57 24.91
CA SER A 13 -8.14 -15.29 25.41
C SER A 13 -7.22 -14.59 26.42
N LEU A 14 -6.60 -15.35 27.33
CA LEU A 14 -5.67 -14.80 28.32
C LEU A 14 -4.34 -14.32 27.70
N GLU A 15 -3.78 -15.10 26.78
CA GLU A 15 -2.57 -14.73 26.02
C GLU A 15 -2.83 -13.46 25.18
N PHE A 16 -4.01 -13.36 24.57
CA PHE A 16 -4.44 -12.18 23.82
C PHE A 16 -4.54 -10.93 24.70
N GLN A 17 -5.09 -11.06 25.91
CA GLN A 17 -5.14 -9.96 26.89
C GLN A 17 -3.72 -9.52 27.34
N GLN A 18 -2.80 -10.47 27.51
CA GLN A 18 -1.42 -10.17 27.88
C GLN A 18 -0.65 -9.45 26.76
N ILE A 19 -0.86 -9.84 25.50
CA ILE A 19 -0.28 -9.15 24.34
C ILE A 19 -0.86 -7.73 24.25
N ALA A 20 -2.18 -7.56 24.39
CA ALA A 20 -2.84 -6.26 24.33
C ALA A 20 -2.31 -5.28 25.39
N GLU A 21 -2.12 -5.74 26.63
CA GLU A 21 -1.61 -4.89 27.71
C GLU A 21 -0.14 -4.50 27.49
N GLN A 22 0.69 -5.41 26.96
CA GLN A 22 2.07 -5.07 26.59
C GLN A 22 2.14 -4.07 25.43
N ILE A 23 1.25 -4.19 24.44
CA ILE A 23 1.11 -3.20 23.37
C ILE A 23 0.78 -1.85 24.00
N ARG A 24 -0.27 -1.75 24.83
CA ARG A 24 -0.70 -0.51 25.46
C ARG A 24 0.43 0.24 26.17
N MET A 25 1.23 -0.46 26.98
CA MET A 25 2.38 0.13 27.68
C MET A 25 3.48 0.64 26.73
N LEU A 26 3.72 -0.08 25.64
CA LEU A 26 4.73 0.32 24.65
C LEU A 26 4.21 1.42 23.71
N GLU A 27 2.91 1.54 23.51
CA GLU A 27 2.28 2.64 22.77
C GLU A 27 2.40 3.97 23.53
N GLU A 28 2.21 3.95 24.86
CA GLU A 28 2.49 5.13 25.70
C GLU A 28 3.96 5.59 25.55
N PHE A 29 4.88 4.63 25.43
CA PHE A 29 6.29 4.92 25.16
C PHE A 29 6.54 5.45 23.74
N GLU A 30 5.87 4.91 22.73
CA GLU A 30 5.93 5.41 21.35
C GLU A 30 5.43 6.86 21.25
N VAL A 31 4.35 7.20 21.95
CA VAL A 31 3.80 8.57 22.05
C VAL A 31 4.83 9.50 22.69
N TYR A 32 5.42 9.10 23.82
CA TYR A 32 6.46 9.87 24.48
C TYR A 32 7.65 10.16 23.56
N LEU A 33 8.14 9.15 22.83
CA LEU A 33 9.22 9.34 21.85
C LEU A 33 8.81 10.26 20.71
N ALA A 34 7.57 10.18 20.23
CA ALA A 34 7.07 11.06 19.18
C ALA A 34 7.11 12.53 19.65
N GLU A 35 6.68 12.81 20.88
CA GLU A 35 6.74 14.14 21.48
C GLU A 35 8.18 14.65 21.62
N GLU A 36 9.09 13.81 22.11
CA GLU A 36 10.52 14.14 22.26
C GLU A 36 11.17 14.49 20.91
N LEU A 37 10.79 13.78 19.85
CA LEU A 37 11.30 13.96 18.49
C LEU A 37 10.55 15.04 17.69
N GLY A 38 9.51 15.67 18.27
CA GLY A 38 8.66 16.64 17.57
C GLY A 38 7.89 16.04 16.39
N ILE A 39 7.56 14.75 16.46
CA ILE A 39 6.78 14.02 15.47
C ILE A 39 5.28 14.25 15.76
N SER A 40 4.50 14.49 14.71
CA SER A 40 3.06 14.75 14.80
C SER A 40 2.31 13.52 15.34
N ALA A 41 1.25 13.74 16.13
CA ALA A 41 0.41 12.66 16.65
C ALA A 41 -0.17 11.75 15.55
N GLU A 42 -0.40 12.30 14.36
CA GLU A 42 -0.85 11.56 13.16
C GLU A 42 0.19 10.58 12.60
N ASP A 43 1.47 10.71 12.99
CA ASP A 43 2.55 9.80 12.61
C ASP A 43 2.87 8.77 13.72
N ILE A 44 2.12 8.78 14.83
CA ILE A 44 2.23 7.76 15.89
C ILE A 44 1.70 6.42 15.36
N GLY A 45 2.48 5.35 15.59
CA GLY A 45 2.20 4.03 15.03
C GLY A 45 2.61 3.88 13.56
N SER A 46 3.35 4.86 13.00
CA SER A 46 3.95 4.77 11.68
C SER A 46 5.44 4.39 11.75
N VAL A 47 5.97 3.88 10.65
CA VAL A 47 7.40 3.54 10.47
C VAL A 47 8.32 4.77 10.67
N ARG A 48 7.77 6.00 10.64
CA ARG A 48 8.53 7.25 10.77
C ARG A 48 9.28 7.36 12.11
N ILE A 49 8.63 7.01 13.22
CA ILE A 49 9.28 7.07 14.55
C ILE A 49 10.44 6.08 14.59
N LEU A 50 10.21 4.86 14.08
CA LEU A 50 11.23 3.82 14.00
C LEU A 50 12.44 4.26 13.16
N LEU A 51 12.21 4.88 12.01
CA LEU A 51 13.28 5.39 11.12
C LEU A 51 14.08 6.52 11.78
N GLU A 52 13.41 7.48 12.41
CA GLU A 52 14.08 8.60 13.08
C GLU A 52 14.92 8.11 14.26
N VAL A 53 14.38 7.19 15.07
CA VAL A 53 15.10 6.55 16.17
C VAL A 53 16.26 5.70 15.65
N LYS A 54 16.09 4.96 14.55
CA LYS A 54 17.19 4.21 13.90
C LYS A 54 18.32 5.14 13.48
N ASN A 55 18.00 6.27 12.84
CA ASN A 55 18.99 7.27 12.44
C ASN A 55 19.73 7.87 13.62
N LYS A 56 19.02 8.18 14.72
CA LYS A 56 19.62 8.70 15.96
C LYS A 56 20.45 7.66 16.71
N ALA A 57 20.03 6.39 16.69
CA ALA A 57 20.75 5.29 17.33
C ALA A 57 22.15 5.06 16.72
N LEU A 58 22.39 5.50 15.48
CA LEU A 58 23.73 5.50 14.87
C LEU A 58 24.70 6.49 15.54
N GLN A 59 24.18 7.48 16.25
CA GLN A 59 24.94 8.59 16.86
C GLN A 59 24.87 8.58 18.39
N ASP A 60 23.84 7.95 18.97
CA ASP A 60 23.55 7.97 20.40
C ASP A 60 23.05 6.61 20.90
N ALA A 61 23.75 6.05 21.89
CA ALA A 61 23.48 4.73 22.45
C ALA A 61 22.14 4.65 23.20
N ASP A 62 21.63 5.75 23.75
CA ASP A 62 20.36 5.76 24.47
C ASP A 62 19.17 5.47 23.51
N TYR A 63 19.28 5.93 22.25
CA TYR A 63 18.29 5.62 21.21
C TYR A 63 18.34 4.15 20.77
N SER A 64 19.41 3.40 21.04
CA SER A 64 19.47 1.95 20.76
C SER A 64 18.50 1.16 21.65
N LEU A 65 18.34 1.56 22.91
CA LEU A 65 17.36 0.93 23.81
C LEU A 65 15.92 1.25 23.37
N SER A 66 15.68 2.51 23.00
CA SER A 66 14.41 2.96 22.43
C SER A 66 14.05 2.19 21.16
N LEU A 67 15.02 1.95 20.28
CA LEU A 67 14.87 1.16 19.06
C LEU A 67 14.43 -0.29 19.39
N GLY A 68 15.06 -0.92 20.39
CA GLY A 68 14.67 -2.26 20.84
C GLY A 68 13.22 -2.34 21.34
N ARG A 69 12.75 -1.32 22.07
CA ARG A 69 11.37 -1.24 22.56
C ARG A 69 10.36 -1.04 21.42
N LEU A 70 10.67 -0.17 20.46
CA LEU A 70 9.83 0.04 19.27
C LEU A 70 9.75 -1.22 18.38
N ARG A 71 10.88 -1.93 18.22
CA ARG A 71 10.90 -3.24 17.53
C ARG A 71 10.00 -4.26 18.25
N LYS A 72 10.07 -4.32 19.58
CA LYS A 72 9.18 -5.19 20.39
C LYS A 72 7.71 -4.81 20.21
N LEU A 73 7.38 -3.52 20.20
CA LEU A 73 6.02 -3.04 19.97
C LEU A 73 5.49 -3.50 18.60
N HIS A 74 6.27 -3.29 17.55
CA HIS A 74 5.92 -3.73 16.20
C HIS A 74 5.68 -5.26 16.14
N HIS A 75 6.56 -6.05 16.77
CA HIS A 75 6.38 -7.51 16.83
C HIS A 75 5.09 -7.92 17.53
N LEU A 76 4.77 -7.31 18.68
CA LEU A 76 3.54 -7.60 19.42
C LEU A 76 2.28 -7.20 18.63
N ARG A 77 2.30 -6.04 17.96
CA ARG A 77 1.21 -5.59 17.09
C ARG A 77 0.96 -6.58 15.94
N LEU A 78 2.02 -7.10 15.34
CA LEU A 78 1.92 -8.14 14.32
C LEU A 78 1.34 -9.45 14.86
N GLN A 79 1.80 -9.91 16.03
CA GLN A 79 1.24 -11.09 16.70
C GLN A 79 -0.26 -10.91 17.01
N TYR A 80 -0.63 -9.74 17.50
CA TYR A 80 -2.01 -9.39 17.82
C TYR A 80 -2.92 -9.40 16.58
N SER A 81 -2.47 -8.74 15.50
CA SER A 81 -3.15 -8.71 14.20
C SER A 81 -3.37 -10.13 13.63
N ARG A 82 -2.35 -11.00 13.74
CA ARG A 82 -2.46 -12.42 13.36
C ARG A 82 -3.46 -13.19 14.22
N ALA A 83 -3.50 -12.92 15.52
CA ALA A 83 -4.46 -13.59 16.42
C ALA A 83 -5.90 -13.13 16.16
N GLN A 84 -6.11 -11.87 15.82
CA GLN A 84 -7.43 -11.35 15.44
C GLN A 84 -7.94 -11.90 14.11
N ARG A 85 -7.06 -12.41 13.27
CA ARG A 85 -7.31 -12.71 11.86
C ARG A 85 -8.53 -13.59 11.57
N ASN A 86 -8.87 -14.53 12.47
CA ASN A 86 -10.02 -15.43 12.38
C ASN A 86 -11.34 -14.87 12.96
N LEU A 87 -11.31 -13.67 13.54
CA LEU A 87 -12.51 -13.04 14.09
C LEU A 87 -13.38 -12.44 12.96
N PRO A 88 -14.71 -12.34 13.17
CA PRO A 88 -15.62 -11.72 12.21
C PRO A 88 -15.28 -10.24 11.96
N VAL A 89 -15.47 -9.79 10.72
CA VAL A 89 -15.27 -8.38 10.37
C VAL A 89 -16.44 -7.54 10.86
N ASP A 90 -16.24 -6.80 11.94
CA ASP A 90 -17.16 -5.75 12.38
C ASP A 90 -16.82 -4.45 11.62
N LEU A 91 -17.76 -4.00 10.79
CA LEU A 91 -17.67 -2.80 9.97
C LEU A 91 -18.52 -1.69 10.59
N GLU A 92 -17.88 -0.65 11.09
CA GLU A 92 -18.57 0.58 11.49
C GLU A 92 -18.61 1.53 10.30
N ILE A 93 -19.79 1.64 9.69
CA ILE A 93 -20.00 2.45 8.49
C ILE A 93 -20.00 3.93 8.87
N CYS A 94 -19.15 4.73 8.22
CA CYS A 94 -19.19 6.17 8.35
C CYS A 94 -20.37 6.72 7.54
N LEU A 95 -21.44 7.14 8.23
CA LEU A 95 -22.64 7.67 7.56
C LEU A 95 -22.32 8.98 6.82
N SER A 96 -22.73 9.03 5.55
CA SER A 96 -22.52 10.20 4.69
C SER A 96 -23.56 11.30 4.97
N PRO A 97 -23.15 12.57 5.14
CA PRO A 97 -24.08 13.69 5.23
C PRO A 97 -24.74 13.91 3.87
N LEU A 98 -25.99 14.37 3.89
CA LEU A 98 -26.63 14.86 2.68
C LEU A 98 -25.92 16.14 2.23
N GLY A 99 -25.13 16.05 1.16
CA GLY A 99 -24.44 17.17 0.54
C GLY A 99 -24.09 16.86 -0.91
N ALA A 100 -24.04 17.89 -1.75
CA ALA A 100 -23.53 17.75 -3.11
C ALA A 100 -22.01 17.52 -3.07
N PRO A 101 -21.47 16.56 -3.83
CA PRO A 101 -20.03 16.30 -3.86
C PRO A 101 -19.26 17.52 -4.38
N HIS A 102 -18.05 17.73 -3.87
CA HIS A 102 -17.17 18.80 -4.33
C HIS A 102 -16.75 18.56 -5.78
N ARG A 103 -16.88 19.59 -6.63
CA ARG A 103 -16.50 19.52 -8.05
C ARG A 103 -15.05 19.95 -8.23
N VAL A 104 -14.28 19.11 -8.91
CA VAL A 104 -12.92 19.40 -9.40
C VAL A 104 -12.93 19.40 -10.94
N ASP A 105 -11.91 20.01 -11.55
CA ASP A 105 -11.74 19.94 -12.99
C ASP A 105 -11.16 18.57 -13.39
N ALA A 106 -12.07 17.65 -13.73
CA ALA A 106 -11.74 16.29 -14.13
C ALA A 106 -10.97 16.20 -15.46
N SER A 107 -10.99 17.26 -16.27
CA SER A 107 -10.21 17.35 -17.50
C SER A 107 -8.71 17.52 -17.26
N ARG A 108 -8.29 17.62 -16.00
CA ARG A 108 -6.90 17.73 -15.56
C ARG A 108 -6.46 16.54 -14.70
N PHE A 109 -7.12 15.40 -14.86
CA PHE A 109 -6.76 14.15 -14.22
C PHE A 109 -6.22 13.15 -15.23
N TRP A 110 -5.25 12.38 -14.77
CA TRP A 110 -4.69 11.20 -15.43
C TRP A 110 -4.62 10.07 -14.41
N ALA A 111 -4.91 8.85 -14.82
CA ALA A 111 -4.92 7.72 -13.92
C ALA A 111 -4.26 6.48 -14.52
N VAL A 112 -3.56 5.72 -13.68
CA VAL A 112 -3.09 4.37 -13.96
C VAL A 112 -3.70 3.47 -12.89
N LEU A 113 -4.55 2.54 -13.29
CA LEU A 113 -5.26 1.64 -12.38
C LEU A 113 -4.84 0.19 -12.64
N ILE A 114 -4.33 -0.47 -11.61
CA ILE A 114 -3.68 -1.77 -11.70
C ILE A 114 -4.36 -2.72 -10.72
N GLY A 115 -4.84 -3.85 -11.23
CA GLY A 115 -5.66 -4.80 -10.48
C GLY A 115 -5.39 -6.22 -10.90
N ILE A 116 -4.87 -7.05 -9.99
CA ILE A 116 -4.41 -8.41 -10.33
C ILE A 116 -5.11 -9.43 -9.43
N ASP A 117 -5.93 -10.28 -10.04
CA ASP A 117 -6.57 -11.42 -9.37
C ASP A 117 -5.90 -12.76 -9.75
N GLU A 118 -5.60 -12.97 -11.04
CA GLU A 118 -5.18 -14.27 -11.59
C GLU A 118 -3.66 -14.48 -11.56
N TYR A 119 -3.08 -14.51 -10.36
CA TYR A 119 -1.71 -15.00 -10.18
C TYR A 119 -1.62 -16.51 -10.40
N ALA A 120 -0.48 -16.97 -10.95
CA ALA A 120 -0.22 -18.40 -11.15
C ALA A 120 -0.23 -19.21 -9.83
N SER A 121 0.15 -18.57 -8.73
CA SER A 121 0.03 -19.10 -7.37
C SER A 121 -0.71 -18.10 -6.50
N TYR A 122 -1.47 -18.57 -5.51
CA TYR A 122 -2.25 -17.71 -4.60
C TYR A 122 -3.17 -16.68 -5.31
N PRO A 123 -4.10 -17.10 -6.18
CA PRO A 123 -4.99 -16.15 -6.85
C PRO A 123 -5.85 -15.37 -5.85
N LEU A 124 -6.04 -14.08 -6.13
CA LEU A 124 -6.91 -13.18 -5.38
C LEU A 124 -8.31 -13.14 -5.98
N ARG A 125 -9.21 -12.50 -5.24
CA ARG A 125 -10.53 -12.16 -5.71
C ARG A 125 -10.85 -10.72 -5.32
N GLY A 126 -11.33 -9.96 -6.29
CA GLY A 126 -11.87 -8.64 -6.06
C GLY A 126 -10.90 -7.50 -6.34
N CYS A 127 -9.64 -7.78 -6.67
CA CYS A 127 -8.70 -6.74 -7.08
C CYS A 127 -9.11 -6.10 -8.40
N VAL A 128 -9.57 -6.92 -9.35
CA VAL A 128 -10.14 -6.41 -10.61
C VAL A 128 -11.45 -5.66 -10.32
N SER A 129 -12.29 -6.17 -9.41
CA SER A 129 -13.51 -5.46 -9.00
C SER A 129 -13.22 -4.08 -8.41
N ASP A 130 -12.15 -3.97 -7.62
CA ASP A 130 -11.72 -2.72 -7.01
C ASP A 130 -11.29 -1.70 -8.05
N VAL A 131 -10.47 -2.11 -9.02
CA VAL A 131 -10.09 -1.25 -10.14
C VAL A 131 -11.32 -0.80 -10.92
N ARG A 132 -12.26 -1.70 -11.20
CA ARG A 132 -13.51 -1.33 -11.89
C ARG A 132 -14.36 -0.36 -11.08
N LEU A 133 -14.40 -0.50 -9.75
CA LEU A 133 -15.11 0.45 -8.88
C LEU A 133 -14.45 1.83 -8.90
N MET A 134 -13.11 1.89 -8.86
CA MET A 134 -12.35 3.14 -8.94
C MET A 134 -12.45 3.78 -10.34
N GLU A 135 -12.35 3.00 -11.41
CA GLU A 135 -12.55 3.44 -12.80
C GLU A 135 -13.92 4.07 -12.98
N LYS A 136 -14.97 3.39 -12.50
CA LYS A 136 -16.35 3.89 -12.53
C LYS A 136 -16.48 5.21 -11.78
N TYR A 137 -15.87 5.31 -10.59
CA TYR A 137 -15.85 6.56 -9.84
C TYR A 137 -15.17 7.70 -10.63
N LEU A 138 -13.97 7.46 -11.17
CA LEU A 138 -13.24 8.48 -11.91
C LEU A 138 -13.99 8.93 -13.18
N THR A 139 -14.61 8.00 -13.89
CA THR A 139 -15.29 8.30 -15.17
C THR A 139 -16.70 8.87 -14.97
N GLU A 140 -17.54 8.23 -14.15
CA GLU A 140 -18.96 8.57 -14.03
C GLU A 140 -19.23 9.64 -12.97
N ASP A 141 -18.53 9.60 -11.84
CA ASP A 141 -18.76 10.55 -10.74
C ASP A 141 -17.87 11.79 -10.87
N LEU A 142 -16.57 11.59 -11.12
CA LEU A 142 -15.62 12.70 -11.25
C LEU A 142 -15.65 13.32 -12.64
N GLY A 143 -15.86 12.52 -13.69
CA GLY A 143 -15.91 12.98 -15.09
C GLY A 143 -14.57 12.97 -15.83
N VAL A 144 -13.62 12.13 -15.38
CA VAL A 144 -12.31 11.98 -16.03
C VAL A 144 -12.49 11.32 -17.40
N PRO A 145 -11.95 11.89 -18.49
CA PRO A 145 -12.03 11.27 -19.80
C PRO A 145 -11.38 9.87 -19.81
N SER A 146 -12.07 8.86 -20.34
CA SER A 146 -11.58 7.47 -20.34
C SER A 146 -10.23 7.29 -21.04
N ASN A 147 -9.93 8.12 -22.04
CA ASN A 147 -8.63 8.10 -22.74
C ASN A 147 -7.46 8.65 -21.89
N ARG A 148 -7.71 9.10 -20.66
CA ARG A 148 -6.70 9.49 -19.66
C ARG A 148 -6.56 8.50 -18.52
N ILE A 149 -7.25 7.36 -18.61
CA ILE A 149 -7.19 6.28 -17.64
C ILE A 149 -6.57 5.07 -18.34
N GLN A 150 -5.39 4.66 -17.88
CA GLN A 150 -4.76 3.43 -18.29
C GLN A 150 -5.15 2.31 -17.31
N LEU A 151 -5.60 1.18 -17.85
CA LEU A 151 -5.94 -0.01 -17.07
C LEU A 151 -4.91 -1.10 -17.33
N LEU A 152 -4.44 -1.74 -16.26
CA LEU A 152 -3.67 -2.98 -16.32
C LEU A 152 -4.36 -4.03 -15.42
N LEU A 153 -4.99 -5.04 -16.03
CA LEU A 153 -5.89 -5.96 -15.35
C LEU A 153 -5.46 -7.41 -15.51
N GLY A 154 -5.17 -8.07 -14.39
CA GLY A 154 -4.80 -9.47 -14.32
C GLY A 154 -6.03 -10.32 -14.04
N SER A 155 -6.84 -10.57 -15.07
CA SER A 155 -8.06 -11.36 -15.01
C SER A 155 -7.99 -12.54 -15.98
N LYS A 156 -8.96 -13.47 -15.89
CA LYS A 156 -9.03 -14.63 -16.82
C LYS A 156 -9.22 -14.23 -18.27
N GLU A 157 -9.69 -13.02 -18.52
CA GLU A 157 -9.95 -12.47 -19.85
C GLU A 157 -8.68 -11.86 -20.47
N ASN A 158 -7.72 -11.44 -19.63
CA ASN A 158 -6.50 -10.74 -20.01
C ASN A 158 -5.28 -11.55 -19.57
N LEU A 159 -4.98 -12.64 -20.30
CA LEU A 159 -3.87 -13.55 -20.00
C LEU A 159 -2.73 -13.49 -21.02
N SER A 160 -2.84 -12.66 -22.06
CA SER A 160 -1.81 -12.57 -23.11
C SER A 160 -0.81 -11.48 -22.80
N LEU A 161 0.48 -11.82 -22.83
CA LEU A 161 1.58 -10.85 -22.67
C LEU A 161 1.59 -9.78 -23.77
N GLU A 162 1.01 -10.06 -24.95
CA GLU A 162 0.91 -9.11 -26.06
C GLU A 162 -0.17 -8.05 -25.84
N ASP A 163 -1.09 -8.26 -24.89
CA ASP A 163 -2.13 -7.30 -24.56
C ASP A 163 -1.49 -6.16 -23.73
N PRO A 164 -1.56 -4.89 -24.18
CA PRO A 164 -1.01 -3.75 -23.44
C PRO A 164 -1.70 -3.52 -22.08
N THR A 165 -2.85 -4.16 -21.83
CA THR A 165 -3.56 -4.14 -20.56
C THR A 165 -3.15 -5.29 -19.62
N TYR A 166 -2.27 -6.20 -20.07
CA TYR A 166 -1.72 -7.25 -19.23
C TYR A 166 -0.74 -6.64 -18.21
N PRO A 167 -0.92 -6.87 -16.89
CA PRO A 167 -0.12 -6.21 -15.85
C PRO A 167 1.23 -6.90 -15.63
N SER A 168 2.00 -7.11 -16.70
CA SER A 168 3.38 -7.57 -16.62
C SER A 168 4.27 -6.51 -15.98
N ARG A 169 5.43 -6.91 -15.47
CA ARG A 169 6.42 -5.98 -14.92
C ARG A 169 6.75 -4.88 -15.93
N ALA A 170 7.02 -5.29 -17.18
CA ALA A 170 7.37 -4.38 -18.26
C ALA A 170 6.24 -3.38 -18.57
N HIS A 171 4.98 -3.82 -18.59
CA HIS A 171 3.84 -2.93 -18.84
C HIS A 171 3.58 -1.98 -17.68
N ILE A 172 3.69 -2.43 -16.43
CA ILE A 172 3.51 -1.58 -15.25
C ILE A 172 4.59 -0.48 -15.23
N VAL A 173 5.87 -0.87 -15.29
CA VAL A 173 7.00 0.08 -15.27
C VAL A 173 6.95 1.01 -16.48
N GLY A 174 6.74 0.46 -17.69
CA GLY A 174 6.65 1.24 -18.91
C GLY A 174 5.49 2.24 -18.90
N THR A 175 4.32 1.86 -18.37
CA THR A 175 3.17 2.74 -18.22
C THR A 175 3.47 3.89 -17.28
N LEU A 176 4.04 3.63 -16.10
CA LEU A 176 4.40 4.68 -15.16
C LEU A 176 5.46 5.64 -15.73
N LEU A 177 6.51 5.10 -16.37
CA LEU A 177 7.54 5.91 -17.01
C LEU A 177 6.99 6.76 -18.17
N SER A 178 5.98 6.26 -18.89
CA SER A 178 5.32 7.03 -19.96
C SER A 178 4.66 8.31 -19.46
N LEU A 179 4.26 8.38 -18.17
CA LEU A 179 3.70 9.60 -17.57
C LEU A 179 4.70 10.76 -17.58
N ILE A 180 6.01 10.46 -17.51
CA ILE A 180 7.08 11.46 -17.53
C ILE A 180 7.11 12.16 -18.89
N THR A 181 7.00 11.39 -19.99
CA THR A 181 7.19 11.88 -21.36
C THR A 181 5.89 12.27 -22.07
N ASN A 182 4.73 11.88 -21.53
CA ASN A 182 3.43 12.20 -22.12
C ASN A 182 3.20 13.73 -22.16
N SER A 183 3.20 14.32 -23.35
CA SER A 183 3.06 15.77 -23.56
C SER A 183 1.67 16.30 -23.24
N ASN A 184 0.65 15.44 -23.14
CA ASN A 184 -0.71 15.83 -22.81
C ASN A 184 -0.92 16.03 -21.30
N ILE A 185 0.01 15.55 -20.47
CA ILE A 185 0.00 15.79 -19.03
C ILE A 185 0.69 17.12 -18.77
N ALA A 186 -0.09 18.14 -18.40
CA ALA A 186 0.43 19.44 -18.03
C ALA A 186 1.03 19.41 -16.62
N ARG A 187 1.95 20.33 -16.36
CA ARG A 187 2.50 20.48 -15.01
C ARG A 187 1.39 20.94 -14.05
N GLY A 188 1.23 20.21 -12.95
CA GLY A 188 0.18 20.44 -11.95
C GLY A 188 -1.15 19.73 -12.23
N ASP A 189 -1.25 18.93 -13.30
CA ASP A 189 -2.36 17.99 -13.45
C ASP A 189 -2.32 16.93 -12.33
N ASN A 190 -3.49 16.43 -11.93
CA ASN A 190 -3.59 15.38 -10.94
C ASN A 190 -3.26 14.03 -11.59
N ILE A 191 -2.31 13.30 -11.01
CA ILE A 191 -1.96 11.94 -11.42
C ILE A 191 -2.38 10.99 -10.29
N ILE A 192 -3.25 10.04 -10.61
CA ILE A 192 -3.69 8.99 -9.69
C ILE A 192 -3.04 7.68 -10.12
N VAL A 193 -2.32 7.05 -9.21
CA VAL A 193 -1.82 5.67 -9.40
C VAL A 193 -2.52 4.80 -8.37
N TYR A 194 -3.27 3.82 -8.83
CA TYR A 194 -4.06 2.94 -7.97
C TYR A 194 -3.62 1.49 -8.16
N TYR A 195 -3.30 0.82 -7.06
CA TYR A 195 -2.93 -0.60 -7.02
C TYR A 195 -3.90 -1.37 -6.13
N SER A 196 -4.41 -2.48 -6.65
CA SER A 196 -5.13 -3.50 -5.88
C SER A 196 -4.56 -4.86 -6.23
N GLU A 197 -3.76 -5.42 -5.34
CA GLU A 197 -2.99 -6.63 -5.61
C GLU A 197 -2.40 -7.22 -4.33
N HIS A 198 -1.56 -8.25 -4.46
CA HIS A 198 -0.74 -8.73 -3.37
C HIS A 198 0.41 -7.77 -3.05
N GLY A 199 0.73 -7.61 -1.77
CA GLY A 199 2.06 -7.15 -1.37
C GLY A 199 2.98 -8.33 -1.05
N SER A 200 4.27 -8.14 -1.32
CA SER A 200 5.34 -9.10 -1.03
C SER A 200 6.58 -8.35 -0.52
N TYR A 201 7.68 -9.09 -0.36
CA TYR A 201 8.92 -8.54 0.18
C TYR A 201 10.15 -9.34 -0.19
N TYR A 202 11.30 -8.71 -0.06
CA TYR A 202 12.61 -9.34 -0.17
C TYR A 202 13.44 -9.11 1.10
N PRO A 203 13.98 -10.16 1.74
CA PRO A 203 14.87 -10.00 2.89
C PRO A 203 16.21 -9.39 2.49
N TYR A 204 16.64 -8.40 3.25
CA TYR A 204 17.93 -7.74 3.24
C TYR A 204 18.79 -8.35 4.35
N HIS A 205 19.92 -8.95 3.99
CA HIS A 205 20.98 -9.48 4.87
C HIS A 205 20.52 -10.01 6.26
N ALA A 206 20.39 -11.33 6.40
CA ALA A 206 20.28 -11.97 7.72
C ALA A 206 21.69 -12.24 8.28
N GLU A 207 22.30 -11.30 8.98
CA GLU A 207 23.33 -11.67 9.97
C GLU A 207 22.64 -12.21 11.23
N GLU A 208 23.26 -13.18 11.91
CA GLU A 208 22.61 -14.03 12.91
C GLU A 208 22.01 -13.29 14.13
N ASP A 209 22.37 -12.02 14.36
CA ASP A 209 21.95 -11.21 15.51
C ASP A 209 21.10 -9.95 15.15
N ASP A 210 20.88 -9.65 13.87
CA ASP A 210 20.03 -8.53 13.44
C ASP A 210 18.69 -9.02 12.89
N GLU A 211 17.59 -8.37 13.29
CA GLU A 211 16.29 -8.64 12.66
C GLU A 211 16.37 -8.27 11.17
N PRO A 212 15.95 -9.16 10.25
CA PRO A 212 16.03 -8.94 8.82
C PRO A 212 15.36 -7.62 8.43
N GLU A 213 16.12 -6.77 7.76
CA GLU A 213 15.56 -5.63 7.04
C GLU A 213 14.88 -6.19 5.77
N TYR A 214 13.83 -5.53 5.27
CA TYR A 214 13.08 -6.02 4.12
C TYR A 214 12.81 -4.89 3.15
N ILE A 215 12.77 -5.20 1.86
CA ILE A 215 12.31 -4.29 0.81
C ILE A 215 10.89 -4.70 0.42
N GLU A 216 9.94 -3.77 0.51
CA GLU A 216 8.55 -4.02 0.11
C GLU A 216 8.43 -4.06 -1.41
N THR A 217 7.51 -4.88 -1.91
CA THR A 217 7.34 -5.03 -3.35
C THR A 217 5.89 -5.08 -3.81
N LEU A 218 5.68 -4.52 -5.00
CA LEU A 218 4.51 -4.76 -5.84
C LEU A 218 4.75 -6.00 -6.70
N CYS A 219 3.69 -6.76 -6.96
CA CYS A 219 3.76 -8.10 -7.53
C CYS A 219 3.20 -8.13 -8.96
N PRO A 220 4.02 -8.01 -10.01
CA PRO A 220 3.55 -8.20 -11.38
C PRO A 220 2.96 -9.60 -11.59
N ILE A 221 2.04 -9.74 -12.55
CA ILE A 221 1.40 -11.04 -12.83
C ILE A 221 2.38 -12.08 -13.39
N ASP A 222 3.43 -11.63 -14.08
CA ASP A 222 4.47 -12.43 -14.72
C ASP A 222 5.69 -12.68 -13.82
N ARG A 223 5.61 -12.28 -12.53
CA ARG A 223 6.66 -12.55 -11.55
C ARG A 223 7.07 -14.04 -11.53
N ASP A 224 8.35 -14.30 -11.31
CA ASP A 224 8.97 -15.64 -11.29
C ASP A 224 8.84 -16.46 -12.60
N THR A 225 8.25 -15.89 -13.67
CA THR A 225 8.29 -16.48 -15.02
C THR A 225 9.62 -16.18 -15.72
N PRO A 226 10.07 -17.00 -16.68
CA PRO A 226 11.29 -16.71 -17.44
C PRO A 226 11.14 -15.44 -18.27
N GLY A 227 11.97 -14.43 -18.00
CA GLY A 227 12.12 -13.22 -18.80
C GLY A 227 12.94 -13.45 -20.08
N GLU A 228 13.14 -12.39 -20.85
CA GLU A 228 13.83 -12.44 -22.15
C GLU A 228 15.29 -12.93 -22.07
N ASP A 229 15.97 -12.66 -20.97
CA ASP A 229 17.34 -13.10 -20.69
C ASP A 229 17.40 -14.49 -20.01
N GLY A 230 16.25 -15.16 -19.87
CA GLY A 230 16.11 -16.44 -19.18
C GLY A 230 16.13 -16.35 -17.66
N LYS A 231 16.32 -15.15 -17.07
CA LYS A 231 16.20 -14.94 -15.63
C LYS A 231 14.73 -14.80 -15.21
N PRO A 232 14.38 -15.15 -13.96
CA PRO A 232 13.02 -14.93 -13.46
C PRO A 232 12.70 -13.43 -13.45
N VAL A 233 11.49 -13.05 -13.88
CA VAL A 233 10.99 -11.68 -13.77
C VAL A 233 10.88 -11.32 -12.28
N PRO A 234 11.58 -10.27 -11.81
CA PRO A 234 11.52 -9.87 -10.41
C PRO A 234 10.25 -9.08 -10.09
N ASP A 235 10.02 -8.76 -8.82
CA ASP A 235 8.98 -7.83 -8.42
C ASP A 235 9.40 -6.38 -8.71
N ILE A 236 8.53 -5.41 -8.40
CA ILE A 236 8.85 -3.98 -8.43
C ILE A 236 9.07 -3.52 -7.00
N SER A 237 10.28 -3.07 -6.67
CA SER A 237 10.62 -2.60 -5.32
C SER A 237 10.00 -1.25 -4.97
N ASP A 238 9.79 -1.00 -3.68
CA ASP A 238 9.45 0.34 -3.17
C ASP A 238 10.47 1.41 -3.58
N ARG A 239 11.76 1.05 -3.68
CA ARG A 239 12.83 1.94 -4.16
C ARG A 239 12.63 2.34 -5.61
N GLU A 240 12.32 1.36 -6.46
CA GLU A 240 12.03 1.56 -7.88
C GLU A 240 10.78 2.44 -8.04
N LEU A 241 9.66 2.08 -7.39
CA LEU A 241 8.42 2.83 -7.45
C LEU A 241 8.59 4.27 -6.95
N ASN A 242 9.23 4.48 -5.80
CA ASN A 242 9.46 5.82 -5.25
C ASN A 242 10.32 6.66 -6.19
N THR A 243 11.32 6.06 -6.84
CA THR A 243 12.17 6.75 -7.82
C THR A 243 11.38 7.13 -9.07
N ILE A 244 10.53 6.24 -9.60
CA ILE A 244 9.63 6.54 -10.72
C ILE A 244 8.72 7.73 -10.37
N LEU A 245 8.07 7.70 -9.21
CA LEU A 245 7.18 8.76 -8.75
C LEU A 245 7.91 10.09 -8.57
N SER A 246 9.16 10.05 -8.10
CA SER A 246 10.02 11.22 -7.98
C SER A 246 10.34 11.84 -9.34
N LEU A 247 10.64 11.02 -10.35
CA LEU A 247 10.88 11.47 -11.72
C LEU A 247 9.61 12.06 -12.37
N ILE A 248 8.45 11.42 -12.16
CA ILE A 248 7.14 11.98 -12.58
C ILE A 248 6.94 13.34 -11.91
N SER A 249 7.23 13.45 -10.61
CA SER A 249 7.06 14.69 -9.86
C SER A 249 7.95 15.82 -10.35
N GLN A 250 9.18 15.52 -10.75
CA GLN A 250 10.09 16.49 -11.36
C GLN A 250 9.56 16.99 -12.71
N ALA A 251 9.01 16.10 -13.54
CA ALA A 251 8.51 16.46 -14.87
C ALA A 251 7.12 17.12 -14.84
N LYS A 252 6.21 16.65 -13.99
CA LYS A 252 4.77 16.97 -13.99
C LYS A 252 4.30 17.71 -12.76
N GLY A 253 5.13 17.88 -11.74
CA GLY A 253 4.76 18.49 -10.47
C GLY A 253 4.21 17.48 -9.46
N HIS A 254 3.90 17.96 -8.25
CA HIS A 254 3.72 17.11 -7.08
C HIS A 254 2.28 16.65 -6.81
N CYS A 255 1.35 16.88 -7.74
CA CYS A 255 -0.06 16.48 -7.61
C CYS A 255 -0.23 14.99 -7.94
N ILE A 256 0.52 14.13 -7.26
CA ILE A 256 0.55 12.68 -7.48
C ILE A 256 -0.04 12.01 -6.23
N THR A 257 -1.11 11.24 -6.43
CA THR A 257 -1.75 10.43 -5.40
C THR A 257 -1.55 8.96 -5.72
N VAL A 258 -0.90 8.23 -4.83
CA VAL A 258 -0.75 6.77 -4.93
C VAL A 258 -1.71 6.13 -3.93
N ILE A 259 -2.54 5.21 -4.39
CA ILE A 259 -3.52 4.51 -3.57
C ILE A 259 -3.18 3.02 -3.62
N LEU A 260 -2.90 2.44 -2.45
CA LEU A 260 -2.45 1.06 -2.30
C LEU A 260 -3.49 0.25 -1.52
N ASP A 261 -4.22 -0.63 -2.20
CA ASP A 261 -5.10 -1.63 -1.59
C ASP A 261 -4.43 -3.02 -1.62
N CYS A 262 -3.23 -3.09 -1.04
CA CYS A 262 -2.39 -4.28 -0.88
C CYS A 262 -1.85 -4.38 0.56
N CYS A 263 -1.52 -5.58 1.03
CA CYS A 263 -0.92 -5.73 2.37
C CYS A 263 0.57 -5.33 2.37
N HIS A 264 1.08 -4.80 3.47
CA HIS A 264 2.51 -4.52 3.65
C HIS A 264 3.35 -5.79 3.90
N SER A 265 4.64 -5.72 3.58
CA SER A 265 5.65 -6.79 3.77
C SER A 265 5.75 -7.31 5.21
N SER A 266 5.65 -6.41 6.18
CA SER A 266 5.73 -6.71 7.61
C SER A 266 4.60 -7.64 8.06
N SER A 267 3.45 -7.58 7.39
CA SER A 267 2.34 -8.53 7.57
C SER A 267 2.66 -9.94 7.00
N VAL A 268 3.52 -10.02 5.99
CA VAL A 268 3.89 -11.24 5.24
C VAL A 268 5.05 -12.00 5.91
N SER A 269 5.86 -11.32 6.73
CA SER A 269 7.20 -11.79 7.13
C SER A 269 7.31 -13.22 7.68
N ARG A 270 6.29 -13.85 8.30
CA ARG A 270 6.49 -15.16 8.98
C ARG A 270 5.25 -16.06 9.06
N GLY A 271 4.63 -16.46 7.94
CA GLY A 271 3.57 -17.49 7.87
C GLY A 271 3.02 -17.76 6.45
N LEU A 272 2.35 -18.91 6.24
CA LEU A 272 1.66 -19.21 4.97
C LEU A 272 0.57 -18.15 4.69
N PRO A 273 0.42 -17.68 3.43
CA PRO A 273 -0.65 -16.75 3.08
C PRO A 273 -2.02 -17.41 3.32
N GLU A 274 -2.92 -16.67 3.97
CA GLU A 274 -4.28 -17.14 4.19
C GLU A 274 -5.12 -17.03 2.91
N PRO A 275 -6.07 -17.94 2.68
CA PRO A 275 -7.02 -17.82 1.58
C PRO A 275 -7.78 -16.48 1.64
N GLY A 276 -7.47 -15.56 0.72
CA GLY A 276 -8.12 -14.25 0.59
C GLY A 276 -7.39 -13.06 1.22
N ALA A 277 -6.23 -13.27 1.87
CA ALA A 277 -5.35 -12.18 2.28
C ALA A 277 -4.52 -11.70 1.07
N ARG A 278 -4.37 -10.38 0.90
CA ARG A 278 -3.57 -9.77 -0.17
C ARG A 278 -2.06 -9.81 0.11
N THR A 279 -1.53 -10.99 0.46
CA THR A 279 -0.12 -11.25 0.76
C THR A 279 0.47 -12.36 -0.11
N PHE A 280 1.64 -12.17 -0.69
CA PHE A 280 2.37 -13.20 -1.43
C PHE A 280 3.73 -13.47 -0.77
N PRO A 281 4.15 -14.73 -0.55
CA PRO A 281 5.47 -15.02 0.00
C PRO A 281 6.61 -14.43 -0.87
N PRO A 282 7.81 -14.22 -0.29
CA PRO A 282 8.97 -13.78 -1.05
C PRO A 282 9.28 -14.77 -2.18
N MET A 283 9.85 -14.27 -3.28
CA MET A 283 10.13 -15.07 -4.46
C MET A 283 11.16 -16.16 -4.20
N ILE A 284 10.97 -17.30 -4.88
CA ILE A 284 11.86 -18.46 -4.73
C ILE A 284 13.04 -18.35 -5.69
N ARG A 285 12.84 -17.73 -6.86
CA ARG A 285 13.82 -17.76 -7.97
C ARG A 285 14.55 -16.44 -8.14
N ALA A 286 13.84 -15.31 -8.16
CA ALA A 286 14.48 -14.00 -8.26
C ALA A 286 15.07 -13.57 -6.92
N THR A 287 16.31 -13.09 -6.91
CA THR A 287 16.97 -12.57 -5.70
C THR A 287 16.71 -11.08 -5.48
N LEU A 288 17.02 -10.58 -4.27
CA LEU A 288 16.98 -9.15 -3.96
C LEU A 288 17.87 -8.34 -4.93
N GLU A 289 19.05 -8.87 -5.23
CA GLU A 289 19.99 -8.25 -6.18
C GLU A 289 19.40 -8.21 -7.59
N ASP A 290 18.82 -9.32 -8.08
CA ASP A 290 18.19 -9.35 -9.41
C ASP A 290 17.08 -8.29 -9.53
N MET A 291 16.25 -8.15 -8.49
CA MET A 291 15.19 -7.14 -8.45
C MET A 291 15.73 -5.72 -8.52
N LEU A 292 16.70 -5.39 -7.66
CA LEU A 292 17.23 -4.04 -7.62
C LEU A 292 18.04 -3.71 -8.89
N VAL A 293 18.75 -4.67 -9.47
CA VAL A 293 19.46 -4.48 -10.74
C VAL A 293 18.49 -4.30 -11.90
N ALA A 294 17.36 -5.02 -11.92
CA ALA A 294 16.32 -4.82 -12.94
C ALA A 294 15.75 -3.41 -12.85
N GLY A 295 15.37 -2.94 -11.66
CA GLY A 295 14.89 -1.58 -11.46
C GLY A 295 15.94 -0.50 -11.80
N GLU A 296 17.20 -0.71 -11.44
CA GLU A 296 18.30 0.19 -11.81
C GLU A 296 18.41 0.32 -13.33
N LYS A 297 18.34 -0.80 -14.06
CA LYS A 297 18.44 -0.83 -15.53
C LYS A 297 17.27 -0.10 -16.20
N ASP A 298 16.06 -0.24 -15.68
CA ASP A 298 14.88 0.46 -16.23
C ASP A 298 14.98 1.98 -16.06
N LEU A 299 15.64 2.43 -14.99
CA LEU A 299 15.68 3.83 -14.59
C LEU A 299 16.97 4.56 -14.99
N MET A 300 18.07 3.85 -15.29
CA MET A 300 19.39 4.46 -15.49
C MET A 300 19.46 5.49 -16.62
N HIS A 301 18.53 5.46 -17.56
CA HIS A 301 18.45 6.38 -18.69
C HIS A 301 17.53 7.59 -18.43
N CYS A 302 16.82 7.61 -17.30
CA CYS A 302 15.93 8.71 -16.96
C CYS A 302 16.72 9.93 -16.43
N PRO A 303 16.48 11.14 -16.97
CA PRO A 303 17.11 12.35 -16.45
C PRO A 303 16.76 12.57 -14.97
N GLY A 304 17.75 12.85 -14.12
CA GLY A 304 17.53 13.06 -12.68
C GLY A 304 17.47 11.78 -11.84
N PHE A 305 17.71 10.61 -12.45
CA PHE A 305 17.80 9.34 -11.76
C PHE A 305 18.89 9.33 -10.68
N ARG A 306 18.56 8.76 -9.52
CA ARG A 306 19.49 8.40 -8.45
C ARG A 306 19.45 6.90 -8.28
N SER A 307 20.62 6.27 -8.18
CA SER A 307 20.76 4.82 -8.08
C SER A 307 19.94 4.25 -6.91
N ILE A 308 19.14 3.24 -7.18
CA ILE A 308 18.36 2.52 -6.17
C ILE A 308 19.22 1.48 -5.42
N LEU A 309 20.41 1.18 -5.96
CA LEU A 309 21.44 0.34 -5.34
C LEU A 309 22.26 1.09 -4.27
N ALA A 310 22.12 2.41 -4.17
CA ALA A 310 22.86 3.20 -3.22
C ALA A 310 22.58 2.78 -1.77
N LYS A 311 23.62 2.69 -0.95
CA LYS A 311 23.50 2.33 0.48
C LYS A 311 22.80 3.42 1.29
N ASP A 312 22.97 4.67 0.88
CA ASP A 312 22.34 5.87 1.43
C ASP A 312 21.05 6.24 0.70
N TRP A 313 20.48 5.33 -0.09
CA TRP A 313 19.18 5.54 -0.72
C TRP A 313 18.12 5.84 0.35
N HIS A 314 17.31 6.86 0.10
CA HIS A 314 16.17 7.21 0.94
C HIS A 314 15.00 7.65 0.05
N PRO A 315 13.75 7.41 0.48
CA PRO A 315 12.59 7.80 -0.31
C PRO A 315 12.46 9.32 -0.42
N ASP A 316 12.01 9.82 -1.58
CA ASP A 316 11.56 11.19 -1.72
C ASP A 316 10.11 11.30 -1.18
N MET A 317 9.99 11.85 0.01
CA MET A 317 8.70 12.05 0.67
C MET A 317 7.97 13.32 0.20
N ASN A 318 8.55 14.13 -0.70
CA ASN A 318 7.93 15.36 -1.20
C ASN A 318 7.20 15.18 -2.55
N SER A 319 7.48 14.09 -3.25
CA SER A 319 7.09 13.90 -4.65
C SER A 319 5.61 13.56 -4.83
N HIS A 320 5.02 12.85 -3.86
CA HIS A 320 3.66 12.32 -3.93
C HIS A 320 3.04 12.16 -2.52
N VAL A 321 1.74 11.87 -2.48
CA VAL A 321 1.01 11.42 -1.29
C VAL A 321 0.60 9.97 -1.48
N VAL A 322 0.83 9.12 -0.48
CA VAL A 322 0.38 7.72 -0.48
C VAL A 322 -0.82 7.58 0.46
N LEU A 323 -1.87 6.93 -0.01
CA LEU A 323 -2.96 6.39 0.79
C LEU A 323 -2.86 4.87 0.77
N ALA A 324 -2.62 4.24 1.91
CA ALA A 324 -2.55 2.78 2.01
C ALA A 324 -3.68 2.24 2.89
N VAL A 325 -4.15 1.04 2.55
CA VAL A 325 -5.27 0.34 3.18
C VAL A 325 -5.11 0.11 4.68
N CYS A 326 -3.90 -0.18 5.14
CA CYS A 326 -3.66 -0.56 6.53
C CYS A 326 -2.27 -0.16 6.99
N ARG A 327 -2.02 -0.25 8.30
CA ARG A 327 -0.68 -0.12 8.86
C ARG A 327 0.20 -1.30 8.45
N ASP A 328 1.51 -1.13 8.65
CA ASP A 328 2.55 -2.10 8.31
C ASP A 328 2.31 -3.48 8.99
N TYR A 329 1.72 -3.51 10.19
CA TYR A 329 1.39 -4.75 10.92
C TYR A 329 -0.03 -5.30 10.70
N GLU A 330 -0.83 -4.71 9.80
CA GLU A 330 -2.23 -5.08 9.53
C GLU A 330 -2.40 -5.77 8.17
N TYR A 331 -3.62 -6.25 7.86
CA TYR A 331 -3.93 -6.95 6.61
C TYR A 331 -5.09 -6.32 5.86
N ALA A 332 -4.90 -6.07 4.56
CA ALA A 332 -5.96 -5.73 3.63
C ALA A 332 -6.89 -6.92 3.41
N LYS A 333 -8.20 -6.71 3.56
CA LYS A 333 -9.23 -7.75 3.41
C LYS A 333 -10.27 -7.36 2.37
N ALA A 334 -10.76 -8.36 1.65
CA ALA A 334 -11.93 -8.26 0.79
C ALA A 334 -13.19 -8.77 1.50
N LYS A 335 -14.35 -8.17 1.18
CA LYS A 335 -15.67 -8.65 1.61
C LYS A 335 -16.45 -9.21 0.43
N LYS A 336 -17.35 -10.16 0.71
CA LYS A 336 -18.30 -10.67 -0.27
C LYS A 336 -19.38 -9.64 -0.54
N VAL A 337 -19.75 -9.50 -1.80
CA VAL A 337 -20.86 -8.65 -2.26
C VAL A 337 -21.74 -9.43 -3.22
N ASN A 338 -23.04 -9.14 -3.26
CA ASN A 338 -23.92 -9.71 -4.27
C ASN A 338 -23.82 -8.85 -5.54
N ARG A 339 -23.50 -9.48 -6.66
CA ARG A 339 -23.54 -8.83 -7.98
C ARG A 339 -24.99 -8.67 -8.44
N GLU A 340 -25.20 -7.79 -9.41
CA GLU A 340 -26.53 -7.52 -9.99
C GLU A 340 -27.17 -8.78 -10.61
N ASP A 341 -26.35 -9.71 -11.09
CA ASP A 341 -26.77 -11.01 -11.63
C ASP A 341 -27.08 -12.08 -10.55
N GLY A 342 -27.00 -11.71 -9.26
CA GLY A 342 -27.23 -12.60 -8.13
C GLY A 342 -26.05 -13.50 -7.76
N THR A 343 -24.91 -13.38 -8.45
CA THR A 343 -23.69 -14.14 -8.12
C THR A 343 -22.86 -13.46 -7.01
N ALA A 344 -22.06 -14.24 -6.29
CA ALA A 344 -21.17 -13.71 -5.26
C ALA A 344 -19.91 -13.08 -5.90
N GLY A 345 -19.74 -11.77 -5.71
CA GLY A 345 -18.52 -11.03 -6.01
C GLY A 345 -17.69 -10.75 -4.75
N TYR A 346 -16.52 -10.16 -4.95
CA TYR A 346 -15.62 -9.70 -3.90
C TYR A 346 -15.16 -8.26 -4.21
N ILE A 347 -15.00 -7.46 -3.17
CA ILE A 347 -14.47 -6.09 -3.22
C ILE A 347 -13.58 -5.86 -1.99
N GLY A 348 -12.47 -5.15 -2.15
CA GLY A 348 -11.63 -4.65 -1.07
C GLY A 348 -12.44 -3.77 -0.12
N ILE A 349 -12.31 -4.01 1.18
CA ILE A 349 -13.05 -3.23 2.17
C ILE A 349 -12.62 -1.76 2.13
N PHE A 350 -11.31 -1.51 1.95
CA PHE A 350 -10.78 -0.16 1.86
C PHE A 350 -11.26 0.55 0.60
N THR A 351 -11.16 -0.09 -0.57
CA THR A 351 -11.62 0.53 -1.82
C THR A 351 -13.11 0.84 -1.83
N ASP A 352 -13.95 -0.08 -1.35
CA ASP A 352 -15.40 0.20 -1.22
C ASP A 352 -15.67 1.38 -0.28
N SER A 353 -14.96 1.45 0.85
CA SER A 353 -15.09 2.55 1.80
C SER A 353 -14.60 3.89 1.24
N LEU A 354 -13.43 3.88 0.60
CA LEU A 354 -12.83 5.05 -0.04
C LEU A 354 -13.76 5.63 -1.11
N VAL A 355 -14.29 4.79 -2.01
CA VAL A 355 -15.20 5.27 -3.06
C VAL A 355 -16.52 5.77 -2.46
N ARG A 356 -17.04 5.17 -1.39
CA ARG A 356 -18.20 5.72 -0.66
C ARG A 356 -17.90 7.09 -0.06
N ALA A 357 -16.75 7.25 0.60
CA ALA A 357 -16.33 8.53 1.18
C ALA A 357 -16.14 9.60 0.09
N LEU A 358 -15.57 9.25 -1.05
CA LEU A 358 -15.36 10.16 -2.18
C LEU A 358 -16.66 10.54 -2.92
N ARG A 359 -17.64 9.63 -2.99
CA ARG A 359 -18.99 9.91 -3.48
C ARG A 359 -19.86 10.66 -2.48
N SER A 360 -19.46 10.65 -1.21
CA SER A 360 -20.20 11.35 -0.15
C SER A 360 -20.06 12.87 -0.26
N GLY A 361 -20.94 13.60 0.42
CA GLY A 361 -20.81 15.04 0.62
C GLY A 361 -19.82 15.44 1.72
N HIS A 362 -19.01 14.50 2.26
CA HIS A 362 -18.09 14.79 3.36
C HIS A 362 -16.91 15.68 2.95
N TRP A 363 -16.32 15.42 1.79
CA TRP A 363 -15.14 16.17 1.37
C TRP A 363 -15.52 17.48 0.67
N ARG A 364 -14.86 18.54 1.09
CA ARG A 364 -15.03 19.92 0.64
C ARG A 364 -13.75 20.40 -0.04
N LYS A 365 -13.77 21.62 -0.56
CA LYS A 365 -12.61 22.26 -1.18
C LYS A 365 -11.38 22.29 -0.26
N GLU A 366 -11.60 22.40 1.05
CA GLU A 366 -10.56 22.48 2.07
C GLU A 366 -10.09 21.12 2.59
N THR A 367 -10.80 20.03 2.27
CA THR A 367 -10.49 18.69 2.77
C THR A 367 -9.10 18.26 2.32
N THR A 368 -8.28 17.85 3.28
CA THR A 368 -6.93 17.33 3.04
C THR A 368 -6.94 15.81 2.92
N TYR A 369 -5.81 15.21 2.51
CA TYR A 369 -5.69 13.74 2.51
C TYR A 369 -5.79 13.13 3.92
N VAL A 370 -5.34 13.84 4.95
CA VAL A 370 -5.52 13.43 6.35
C VAL A 370 -7.00 13.43 6.73
N ASP A 371 -7.73 14.48 6.35
CA ASP A 371 -9.16 14.58 6.66
C ASP A 371 -9.97 13.46 6.00
N LEU A 372 -9.58 13.02 4.79
CA LEU A 372 -10.23 11.91 4.08
C LEU A 372 -10.25 10.63 4.91
N LEU A 373 -9.20 10.35 5.70
CA LEU A 373 -9.14 9.15 6.55
C LEU A 373 -10.25 9.13 7.60
N ASN A 374 -10.69 10.30 8.09
CA ASN A 374 -11.78 10.41 9.06
C ASN A 374 -13.14 10.08 8.43
N CYS A 375 -13.24 10.07 7.10
CA CYS A 375 -14.45 9.74 6.36
C CYS A 375 -14.55 8.26 5.98
N LEU A 376 -13.48 7.48 6.22
CA LEU A 376 -13.45 6.06 5.91
C LEU A 376 -14.15 5.25 7.01
N ASP A 377 -14.69 4.11 6.61
CA ASP A 377 -15.28 3.12 7.51
C ASP A 377 -14.21 2.56 8.43
N LYS A 378 -14.57 2.38 9.70
CA LYS A 378 -13.65 1.82 10.69
C LYS A 378 -13.80 0.31 10.73
N THR A 379 -12.67 -0.36 10.80
CA THR A 379 -12.62 -1.81 10.98
C THR A 379 -11.58 -2.14 12.03
N SER A 380 -11.72 -3.28 12.69
CA SER A 380 -10.74 -3.77 13.65
C SER A 380 -9.51 -4.44 13.02
N TYR A 381 -9.42 -4.53 11.69
CA TYR A 381 -8.39 -5.29 10.97
C TYR A 381 -7.47 -4.45 10.11
N GLN A 382 -7.95 -3.30 9.63
CA GLN A 382 -7.23 -2.41 8.75
C GLN A 382 -7.55 -0.96 9.12
N THR A 383 -6.49 -0.21 9.38
CA THR A 383 -6.46 1.20 9.72
C THR A 383 -5.79 1.94 8.56
N PRO A 384 -6.55 2.60 7.68
CA PRO A 384 -5.99 3.34 6.56
C PRO A 384 -4.96 4.38 7.01
N VAL A 385 -3.89 4.51 6.25
CA VAL A 385 -2.79 5.44 6.54
C VAL A 385 -2.53 6.38 5.36
N VAL A 386 -2.02 7.56 5.69
CA VAL A 386 -1.56 8.54 4.69
C VAL A 386 -0.10 8.90 4.97
N ALA A 387 0.73 8.87 3.92
CA ALA A 387 2.15 9.19 4.00
C ALA A 387 2.57 10.24 2.95
N GLY A 388 3.71 10.88 3.20
CA GLY A 388 4.25 11.97 2.38
C GLY A 388 4.22 13.33 3.09
N LYS A 389 5.19 14.20 2.80
CA LYS A 389 5.28 15.56 3.39
C LYS A 389 4.10 16.45 2.99
N ARG A 390 3.38 16.08 1.92
CA ARG A 390 2.19 16.78 1.40
C ARG A 390 0.87 16.18 1.88
N LYS A 391 0.84 15.28 2.88
CA LYS A 391 -0.41 14.67 3.38
C LYS A 391 -1.48 15.67 3.87
N ARG A 392 -1.07 16.88 4.28
CA ARG A 392 -1.98 17.97 4.66
C ARG A 392 -2.36 18.89 3.48
N ALA A 393 -1.94 18.57 2.26
CA ALA A 393 -2.41 19.28 1.08
C ALA A 393 -3.89 18.96 0.85
N ARG A 394 -4.59 19.90 0.21
CA ARG A 394 -6.00 19.72 -0.18
C ARG A 394 -6.11 18.58 -1.20
N LEU A 395 -7.06 17.69 -0.98
CA LEU A 395 -7.31 16.50 -1.81
C LEU A 395 -7.58 16.92 -3.26
N TRP A 396 -6.67 16.51 -4.16
CA TRP A 396 -6.74 16.77 -5.61
C TRP A 396 -6.99 18.22 -6.01
N TYR A 397 -6.54 19.16 -5.17
CA TYR A 397 -6.64 20.58 -5.46
C TYR A 397 -5.63 20.99 -6.53
N GLN A 398 -6.08 21.82 -7.46
CA GLN A 398 -5.26 22.43 -8.50
C GLN A 398 -5.09 23.91 -8.19
N GLU A 399 -3.84 24.37 -8.14
CA GLU A 399 -3.51 25.79 -7.97
C GLU A 399 -3.96 26.66 -9.14
#